data_AF-A0A7J4PSW0-F1
#
_entry.id   AF-A0A7J4PSW0-F1
#
_cell.length_a   1.000
_cell.length_b   1.000
_cell.length_c   1.000
_cell.angle_alpha   90.00
_cell.angle_beta   90.00
_cell.angle_gamma   90.00
#
_symmetry.space_group_name_H-M   'P 1'
#
loop_
_entity.id
_entity.type
_entity.pdbx_description
1 polymer ?
#
loop_
_entity_poly.entity_id
_entity_poly.type
_entity_poly.pdbx_seq_one_letter_code
_entity_poly.pdbx_strand_id
1 'polypeptide(L)'
;WHFVGISDLEGKSHNLGYTFLATGDGIGQSDLGAPKDGIVNTTIGAVQDISNGTITSYPEATLTHSGFDFSDGATGEYSTYDGEIISWQSDLMASTHPNYPRDSGYFWWRNVHLDNVNSESQTKDMGAVDISTVREVPAEWDKSPLIPPLLVGHTIVAKCYDGYVKFQVISVDPADESARVRYSYSADTSFDDAAS
;
A
#
# COMPACT_ATOMS: atom_id res chain seq x y z
N TRP A 1 -4.69 -25.36 -20.37
CA TRP A 1 -4.55 -24.64 -19.09
C TRP A 1 -5.90 -24.05 -18.75
N HIS A 2 -6.44 -24.36 -17.57
CA HIS A 2 -7.70 -23.77 -17.10
C HIS A 2 -7.35 -22.83 -15.95
N PHE A 3 -7.91 -21.63 -15.98
CA PHE A 3 -7.73 -20.62 -14.93
C PHE A 3 -9.06 -20.45 -14.21
N VAL A 4 -9.02 -20.44 -12.88
CA VAL A 4 -10.17 -20.11 -12.05
C VAL A 4 -9.96 -18.70 -11.54
N GLY A 5 -10.84 -17.77 -11.93
CA GLY A 5 -10.90 -16.43 -11.37
C GLY A 5 -11.98 -16.36 -10.30
N ILE A 6 -11.63 -15.94 -9.09
CA ILE A 6 -12.60 -15.64 -8.03
C ILE A 6 -12.80 -14.13 -8.05
N SER A 7 -14.03 -13.68 -8.33
CA SER A 7 -14.41 -12.27 -8.29
C SER A 7 -15.49 -12.11 -7.23
N ASP A 8 -15.18 -11.34 -6.19
CA ASP A 8 -16.18 -10.87 -5.24
C ASP A 8 -16.90 -9.65 -5.81
N LEU A 9 -18.22 -9.76 -5.98
CA LEU A 9 -19.06 -8.71 -6.55
C LEU A 9 -19.50 -7.67 -5.50
N GLU A 10 -19.24 -7.92 -4.21
CA GLU A 10 -19.62 -7.01 -3.12
C GLU A 10 -18.48 -6.12 -2.61
N GLY A 11 -17.25 -6.29 -3.11
CA GLY A 11 -16.09 -5.46 -2.77
C GLY A 11 -15.65 -5.57 -1.31
N LYS A 12 -15.98 -6.68 -0.64
CA LYS A 12 -15.59 -6.96 0.74
C LYS A 12 -14.55 -8.06 0.75
N SER A 13 -13.32 -7.70 1.08
CA SER A 13 -12.27 -8.70 1.28
C SER A 13 -12.65 -9.66 2.41
N HIS A 14 -12.89 -10.92 2.07
CA HIS A 14 -13.11 -11.99 3.02
C HIS A 14 -11.81 -12.78 3.17
N ASN A 15 -11.10 -12.60 4.30
CA ASN A 15 -9.96 -13.42 4.71
C ASN A 15 -10.41 -14.82 5.17
N LEU A 16 -11.21 -15.51 4.35
CA LEU A 16 -11.69 -16.86 4.59
C LEU A 16 -11.08 -17.77 3.52
N GLY A 17 -10.51 -18.90 3.95
CA GLY A 17 -9.99 -19.90 3.01
C GLY A 17 -11.12 -20.51 2.20
N TYR A 18 -10.96 -20.54 0.87
CA TYR A 18 -11.90 -21.21 -0.03
C TYR A 18 -11.38 -22.58 -0.41
N THR A 19 -12.29 -23.55 -0.52
CA THR A 19 -12.00 -24.85 -1.13
C THR A 19 -13.01 -25.06 -2.24
N PHE A 20 -12.54 -25.31 -3.46
CA PHE A 20 -13.39 -25.68 -4.58
C PHE A 20 -13.08 -27.11 -5.00
N LEU A 21 -14.13 -27.86 -5.33
CA LEU A 21 -14.01 -29.17 -5.94
C LEU A 21 -14.12 -29.00 -7.45
N ALA A 22 -13.01 -29.22 -8.16
CA ALA A 22 -13.04 -29.28 -9.62
C ALA A 22 -13.36 -30.72 -10.06
N THR A 23 -14.63 -30.99 -10.37
CA THR A 23 -15.03 -32.24 -11.04
C THR A 23 -14.81 -32.07 -12.54
N GLY A 24 -13.76 -32.70 -13.06
CA GLY A 24 -13.53 -32.77 -14.50
C GLY A 24 -14.36 -33.89 -15.11
N ASP A 25 -15.59 -33.60 -15.53
CA ASP A 25 -16.29 -34.51 -16.43
C ASP A 25 -15.77 -34.26 -17.85
N GLY A 26 -15.09 -35.27 -18.37
CA GLY A 26 -14.64 -35.29 -19.76
C GLY A 26 -15.79 -34.98 -20.71
N ILE A 27 -15.50 -34.22 -21.76
CA ILE A 27 -16.47 -33.80 -22.77
C ILE A 27 -17.05 -35.06 -23.43
N GLY A 28 -18.31 -35.40 -23.11
CA GLY A 28 -19.16 -36.26 -23.93
C GLY A 28 -19.87 -37.41 -23.21
N GLN A 29 -21.06 -37.15 -22.67
CA GLN A 29 -22.31 -37.78 -23.11
C GLN A 29 -23.51 -37.16 -22.39
N SER A 30 -24.55 -36.89 -23.15
CA SER A 30 -25.90 -36.60 -22.66
C SER A 30 -26.40 -37.74 -21.79
N ASP A 31 -26.80 -37.47 -20.55
CA ASP A 31 -28.16 -37.75 -20.06
C ASP A 31 -28.34 -37.37 -18.57
N LEU A 32 -29.59 -37.07 -18.26
CA LEU A 32 -30.15 -36.65 -16.99
C LEU A 32 -29.71 -37.51 -15.78
N GLY A 33 -29.26 -36.85 -14.70
CA GLY A 33 -29.26 -37.44 -13.36
C GLY A 33 -28.24 -36.85 -12.41
N ALA A 34 -28.69 -36.13 -11.38
CA ALA A 34 -27.85 -35.71 -10.27
C ALA A 34 -27.38 -36.92 -9.44
N PRO A 35 -26.08 -37.06 -9.10
CA PRO A 35 -25.66 -37.96 -8.03
C PRO A 35 -25.65 -37.23 -6.69
N LYS A 36 -26.48 -37.74 -5.78
CA LYS A 36 -26.38 -37.54 -4.34
C LYS A 36 -25.16 -38.28 -3.78
N ASP A 37 -24.58 -37.72 -2.73
CA ASP A 37 -23.66 -38.32 -1.75
C ASP A 37 -22.50 -39.17 -2.29
N GLY A 38 -21.28 -38.68 -2.05
CA GLY A 38 -20.07 -39.47 -2.22
C GLY A 38 -18.86 -38.77 -1.64
N ILE A 39 -18.72 -38.78 -0.31
CA ILE A 39 -17.41 -38.53 0.33
C ILE A 39 -16.47 -39.64 -0.14
N VAL A 40 -15.59 -39.31 -1.08
CA VAL A 40 -14.47 -40.17 -1.47
C VAL A 40 -13.26 -39.72 -0.67
N ASN A 41 -12.82 -40.59 0.25
CA ASN A 41 -11.57 -40.44 1.00
C ASN A 41 -10.38 -40.45 0.03
N THR A 42 -9.98 -39.27 -0.45
CA THR A 42 -8.72 -39.09 -1.14
C THR A 42 -7.66 -38.74 -0.10
N THR A 43 -6.69 -39.63 0.07
CA THR A 43 -5.47 -39.38 0.85
C THR A 43 -4.92 -38.02 0.45
N ILE A 44 -4.78 -37.10 1.42
CA ILE A 44 -4.14 -35.81 1.24
C ILE A 44 -2.70 -36.09 0.81
N GLY A 45 -2.45 -36.14 -0.50
CA GLY A 45 -1.11 -35.94 -1.04
C GLY A 45 -0.68 -34.56 -0.57
N ALA A 46 0.51 -34.47 0.01
CA ALA A 46 1.06 -33.22 0.53
C ALA A 46 0.75 -32.09 -0.44
N VAL A 47 0.07 -31.05 0.05
CA VAL A 47 -0.01 -29.78 -0.65
C VAL A 47 1.44 -29.38 -0.89
N GLN A 48 1.88 -29.47 -2.14
CA GLN A 48 3.16 -28.89 -2.51
C GLN A 48 2.93 -27.39 -2.47
N ASP A 49 3.28 -26.79 -1.35
CA ASP A 49 3.33 -25.35 -1.19
C ASP A 49 4.19 -24.81 -2.34
N ILE A 50 3.59 -24.05 -3.26
CA ILE A 50 4.36 -23.30 -4.25
C ILE A 50 4.85 -22.04 -3.50
N SER A 51 5.61 -22.24 -2.42
CA SER A 51 6.28 -21.19 -1.68
C SER A 51 7.60 -20.89 -2.38
N ASN A 52 7.53 -20.24 -3.54
CA ASN A 52 8.71 -19.69 -4.20
C ASN A 52 8.66 -18.16 -4.31
N GLY A 53 7.86 -17.52 -3.47
CA GLY A 53 7.97 -16.10 -3.15
C GLY A 53 8.00 -15.95 -1.65
N THR A 54 9.08 -15.38 -1.11
CA THR A 54 9.08 -14.81 0.23
C THR A 54 7.87 -13.88 0.33
N ILE A 55 6.93 -14.15 1.24
CA ILE A 55 5.87 -13.19 1.54
C ILE A 55 6.52 -12.07 2.33
N THR A 56 6.94 -11.00 1.66
CA THR A 56 7.40 -9.80 2.35
C THR A 56 6.21 -9.23 3.11
N SER A 57 6.30 -9.20 4.44
CA SER A 57 5.34 -8.51 5.29
C SER A 57 5.84 -7.10 5.54
N TYR A 58 5.01 -6.10 5.24
CA TYR A 58 5.30 -4.70 5.48
C TYR A 58 4.69 -4.29 6.84
N PRO A 59 5.45 -3.64 7.75
CA PRO A 59 4.87 -3.05 8.94
C PRO A 59 3.78 -2.02 8.58
N GLU A 60 2.80 -1.88 9.46
CA GLU A 60 1.74 -0.88 9.34
C GLU A 60 1.89 0.22 10.38
N ALA A 61 1.57 1.45 9.99
CA ALA A 61 1.59 2.63 10.85
C ALA A 61 0.30 3.45 10.68
N THR A 62 -0.04 4.21 11.72
CA THR A 62 -1.04 5.28 11.63
C THR A 62 -0.31 6.61 11.65
N LEU A 63 -0.33 7.29 10.53
CA LEU A 63 0.20 8.63 10.36
C LEU A 63 -0.85 9.63 10.83
N THR A 64 -0.42 10.69 11.52
CA THR A 64 -1.30 11.75 12.05
C THR A 64 -0.62 13.10 11.84
N HIS A 65 -1.19 14.17 12.41
CA HIS A 65 -0.49 15.45 12.53
C HIS A 65 0.70 15.40 13.51
N SER A 66 0.83 14.34 14.31
CA SER A 66 2.07 14.05 15.02
C SER A 66 3.07 13.44 14.04
N GLY A 67 4.32 13.84 14.15
CA GLY A 67 5.42 13.31 13.35
C GLY A 67 5.53 11.80 13.42
N PHE A 68 6.00 11.17 12.35
CA PHE A 68 6.33 9.74 12.33
C PHE A 68 7.74 9.51 11.79
N ASP A 69 8.45 8.57 12.39
CA ASP A 69 9.80 8.13 12.04
C ASP A 69 9.68 6.71 11.52
N PHE A 70 9.98 6.51 10.24
CA PHE A 70 9.80 5.24 9.57
C PHE A 70 10.93 4.23 9.85
N SER A 71 12.11 4.67 10.25
CA SER A 71 13.20 3.75 10.60
C SER A 71 12.98 3.15 11.99
N ASP A 72 12.46 3.95 12.92
CA ASP A 72 12.19 3.53 14.31
C ASP A 72 10.74 3.07 14.55
N GLY A 73 9.80 3.42 13.66
CA GLY A 73 8.38 3.10 13.82
C GLY A 73 7.71 3.87 14.96
N ALA A 74 8.17 5.08 15.24
CA ALA A 74 7.77 5.88 16.40
C ALA A 74 7.05 7.18 16.01
N THR A 75 6.18 7.66 16.89
CA THR A 75 5.50 8.96 16.75
C THR A 75 6.15 10.03 17.62
N GLY A 76 6.22 11.27 17.15
CA GLY A 76 6.82 12.38 17.88
C GLY A 76 6.52 13.75 17.28
N GLU A 77 7.43 14.71 17.50
CA GLU A 77 7.33 16.06 16.95
C GLU A 77 7.78 16.06 15.48
N TYR A 78 6.92 16.52 14.57
CA TYR A 78 7.15 16.39 13.13
C TYR A 78 8.48 16.97 12.66
N SER A 79 8.90 18.10 13.25
CA SER A 79 10.12 18.80 12.83
C SER A 79 11.41 18.06 13.19
N THR A 80 11.30 17.02 14.01
CA THR A 80 12.42 16.13 14.40
C THR A 80 12.27 14.70 13.88
N TYR A 81 11.16 14.43 13.19
CA TYR A 81 10.76 13.13 12.63
C TYR A 81 10.65 13.26 11.10
N ASP A 82 10.35 12.18 10.38
CA ASP A 82 10.41 12.22 8.91
C ASP A 82 9.33 13.10 8.27
N GLY A 83 8.20 13.28 8.96
CA GLY A 83 7.10 14.11 8.48
C GLY A 83 5.80 13.86 9.23
N GLU A 84 4.74 14.49 8.76
CA GLU A 84 3.38 14.38 9.32
C GLU A 84 2.32 14.46 8.22
N ILE A 85 1.05 14.33 8.61
CA ILE A 85 -0.09 14.65 7.76
C ILE A 85 -0.55 16.10 7.92
N ILE A 86 -0.87 16.77 6.81
CA ILE A 86 -1.49 18.11 6.76
C ILE A 86 -2.72 18.14 5.83
N SER A 87 -3.66 19.07 6.03
CA SER A 87 -4.92 19.21 5.25
C SER A 87 -4.84 20.16 4.04
N TRP A 88 -3.63 20.55 3.66
CA TRP A 88 -3.32 21.34 2.46
C TRP A 88 -2.14 20.71 1.73
N GLN A 89 -1.90 21.11 0.48
CA GLN A 89 -0.76 20.55 -0.25
C GLN A 89 0.56 20.90 0.44
N SER A 90 1.48 19.94 0.48
CA SER A 90 2.84 20.07 1.03
C SER A 90 3.70 21.08 0.24
N ASP A 91 3.53 22.37 0.52
CA ASP A 91 4.49 23.42 0.16
C ASP A 91 4.48 24.58 1.20
N LEU A 92 5.52 25.41 1.19
CA LEU A 92 5.62 26.57 2.08
C LEU A 92 4.57 27.66 1.81
N MET A 93 4.01 27.70 0.61
CA MET A 93 3.09 28.76 0.17
C MET A 93 1.62 28.41 0.42
N ALA A 94 1.33 27.21 0.95
CA ALA A 94 -0.02 26.66 1.08
C ALA A 94 -0.82 26.79 -0.23
N SER A 95 -0.16 26.50 -1.35
CA SER A 95 -0.82 26.56 -2.65
C SER A 95 -1.99 25.57 -2.71
N THR A 96 -2.97 25.86 -3.55
CA THR A 96 -4.15 25.03 -3.69
C THR A 96 -3.96 24.07 -4.85
N HIS A 97 -4.01 22.76 -4.58
CA HIS A 97 -4.05 21.77 -5.63
C HIS A 97 -5.35 21.92 -6.44
N PRO A 98 -5.31 21.96 -7.78
CA PRO A 98 -6.48 22.31 -8.60
C PRO A 98 -7.65 21.34 -8.44
N ASN A 99 -7.37 20.07 -8.14
CA ASN A 99 -8.39 19.02 -8.03
C ASN A 99 -8.67 18.60 -6.58
N TYR A 100 -7.84 19.02 -5.62
CA TYR A 100 -7.90 18.59 -4.23
C TYR A 100 -7.81 19.84 -3.35
N PRO A 101 -8.95 20.54 -3.16
CA PRO A 101 -8.94 21.79 -2.43
C PRO A 101 -8.53 21.56 -0.97
N ARG A 102 -7.88 22.59 -0.41
CA ARG A 102 -7.51 22.64 1.00
C ARG A 102 -8.73 22.40 1.90
N ASP A 103 -8.51 21.74 3.04
CA ASP A 103 -9.51 21.51 4.09
C ASP A 103 -10.80 20.82 3.59
N SER A 104 -10.69 20.03 2.52
CA SER A 104 -11.81 19.33 1.88
C SER A 104 -11.77 17.80 2.11
N GLY A 105 -11.16 17.37 3.22
CA GLY A 105 -11.04 15.95 3.59
C GLY A 105 -9.90 15.19 2.90
N TYR A 106 -8.95 15.91 2.31
CA TYR A 106 -7.72 15.35 1.75
C TYR A 106 -6.53 15.68 2.63
N PHE A 107 -5.57 14.78 2.65
CA PHE A 107 -4.36 14.89 3.45
C PHE A 107 -3.12 14.68 2.62
N TRP A 108 -2.03 15.35 2.97
CA TRP A 108 -0.72 15.21 2.35
C TRP A 108 0.30 14.80 3.39
N TRP A 109 1.27 13.98 2.98
CA TRP A 109 2.49 13.80 3.76
C TRP A 109 3.38 15.04 3.58
N ARG A 110 3.78 15.65 4.70
CA ARG A 110 4.64 16.83 4.74
C ARG A 110 6.01 16.46 5.31
N ASN A 111 7.05 16.65 4.51
CA ASN A 111 8.45 16.52 4.93
C ASN A 111 9.33 17.67 4.43
N VAL A 112 8.73 18.86 4.23
CA VAL A 112 9.41 20.05 3.68
C VAL A 112 10.62 20.50 4.50
N HIS A 113 10.66 20.18 5.79
CA HIS A 113 11.79 20.49 6.68
C HIS A 113 13.07 19.73 6.33
N LEU A 114 12.97 18.65 5.54
CA LEU A 114 14.12 17.88 5.04
C LEU A 114 14.82 18.55 3.85
N ASP A 115 14.21 19.56 3.23
CA ASP A 115 14.84 20.46 2.26
C ASP A 115 15.02 21.84 2.90
N ASN A 116 16.16 22.04 3.55
CA ASN A 116 16.50 23.31 4.21
C ASN A 116 16.84 24.46 3.24
N VAL A 117 16.90 24.19 1.93
CA VAL A 117 17.23 25.20 0.92
C VAL A 117 15.97 25.77 0.29
N ASN A 118 15.12 24.91 -0.27
CA ASN A 118 13.91 25.35 -0.98
C ASN A 118 12.62 25.07 -0.20
N SER A 119 12.70 24.20 0.81
CA SER A 119 11.56 23.73 1.59
C SER A 119 10.45 23.15 0.70
N GLU A 120 10.87 22.39 -0.31
CA GLU A 120 10.00 21.63 -1.18
C GLU A 120 9.69 20.25 -0.58
N SER A 121 8.49 19.72 -0.85
CA SER A 121 8.13 18.36 -0.48
C SER A 121 9.08 17.37 -1.14
N GLN A 122 9.57 16.40 -0.37
CA GLN A 122 10.47 15.35 -0.84
C GLN A 122 9.68 14.04 -0.96
N THR A 123 8.60 14.09 -1.73
CA THR A 123 7.64 13.00 -1.91
C THR A 123 7.37 12.74 -3.39
N LYS A 124 7.12 11.48 -3.74
CA LYS A 124 6.68 11.08 -5.07
C LYS A 124 5.56 10.07 -4.96
N ASP A 125 4.41 10.40 -5.54
CA ASP A 125 3.35 9.44 -5.78
C ASP A 125 3.73 8.54 -6.97
N MET A 126 3.89 7.24 -6.70
CA MET A 126 4.19 6.21 -7.70
C MET A 126 2.90 5.67 -8.35
N GLY A 127 1.74 6.20 -7.96
CA GLY A 127 0.41 5.81 -8.40
C GLY A 127 -0.15 4.60 -7.64
N ALA A 128 -1.29 4.11 -8.13
CA ALA A 128 -1.98 2.92 -7.63
C ALA A 128 -1.24 1.63 -8.03
N VAL A 129 -0.02 1.46 -7.54
CA VAL A 129 0.83 0.28 -7.76
C VAL A 129 1.06 -0.45 -6.44
N ASP A 130 1.29 -1.76 -6.50
CA ASP A 130 1.64 -2.53 -5.30
C ASP A 130 3.01 -2.10 -4.76
N ILE A 131 3.11 -1.96 -3.44
CA ILE A 131 4.31 -1.49 -2.74
C ILE A 131 5.57 -2.32 -3.08
N SER A 132 5.43 -3.60 -3.40
CA SER A 132 6.54 -4.48 -3.79
C SER A 132 7.08 -4.22 -5.19
N THR A 133 6.38 -3.43 -6.01
CA THR A 133 6.85 -3.07 -7.36
C THR A 133 7.78 -1.86 -7.36
N VAL A 134 7.72 -1.03 -6.32
CA VAL A 134 8.60 0.14 -6.16
C VAL A 134 9.92 -0.33 -5.54
N ARG A 135 11.00 -0.32 -6.34
CA ARG A 135 12.30 -0.87 -5.95
C ARG A 135 13.39 0.17 -5.74
N GLU A 136 13.16 1.40 -6.17
CA GLU A 136 14.16 2.46 -6.14
C GLU A 136 13.52 3.79 -5.78
N VAL A 137 14.32 4.65 -5.19
CA VAL A 137 14.00 6.06 -4.97
C VAL A 137 13.91 6.78 -6.32
N PRO A 138 12.88 7.60 -6.54
CA PRO A 138 12.72 8.30 -7.81
C PRO A 138 13.82 9.35 -8.02
N ALA A 139 14.19 9.57 -9.28
CA ALA A 139 15.14 10.63 -9.64
C ALA A 139 14.56 12.05 -9.45
N GLU A 140 13.23 12.18 -9.43
CA GLU A 140 12.51 13.44 -9.31
C GLU A 140 11.34 13.33 -8.33
N TRP A 141 11.15 14.37 -7.52
CA TRP A 141 10.03 14.52 -6.59
C TRP A 141 8.84 15.23 -7.25
N ASP A 142 7.63 15.00 -6.74
CA ASP A 142 6.47 15.77 -7.16
C ASP A 142 6.60 17.23 -6.72
N LYS A 143 6.04 18.13 -7.54
CA LYS A 143 6.20 19.58 -7.35
C LYS A 143 4.86 20.26 -7.19
N SER A 144 4.84 21.26 -6.33
CA SER A 144 3.71 22.17 -6.21
C SER A 144 3.42 22.85 -7.57
N PRO A 145 2.15 23.06 -7.96
CA PRO A 145 0.93 22.82 -7.19
C PRO A 145 0.25 21.46 -7.49
N LEU A 146 1.03 20.43 -7.84
CA LEU A 146 0.53 19.13 -8.31
C LEU A 146 1.03 17.96 -7.46
N ILE A 147 1.30 18.17 -6.17
CA ILE A 147 1.65 17.08 -5.27
C ILE A 147 0.35 16.35 -4.90
N PRO A 148 0.22 15.04 -5.19
CA PRO A 148 -1.01 14.31 -4.86
C PRO A 148 -1.20 14.16 -3.35
N PRO A 149 -2.45 14.16 -2.85
CA PRO A 149 -2.74 13.77 -1.48
C PRO A 149 -2.50 12.27 -1.28
N LEU A 150 -2.62 11.82 -0.04
CA LEU A 150 -2.63 10.41 0.34
C LEU A 150 -3.88 9.73 -0.22
N LEU A 151 -3.77 9.19 -1.44
CA LEU A 151 -4.84 8.47 -2.12
C LEU A 151 -4.79 6.98 -1.76
N VAL A 152 -5.92 6.41 -1.35
CA VAL A 152 -6.01 4.98 -0.97
C VAL A 152 -5.55 4.09 -2.13
N GLY A 153 -4.68 3.13 -1.82
CA GLY A 153 -4.07 2.21 -2.77
C GLY A 153 -2.82 2.76 -3.49
N HIS A 154 -2.53 4.06 -3.37
CA HIS A 154 -1.31 4.63 -3.94
C HIS A 154 -0.09 4.29 -3.10
N THR A 155 1.03 4.03 -3.77
CA THR A 155 2.35 3.90 -3.15
C THR A 155 3.11 5.21 -3.31
N ILE A 156 3.60 5.76 -2.22
CA ILE A 156 4.39 6.99 -2.18
C ILE A 156 5.81 6.65 -1.75
N VAL A 157 6.80 7.25 -2.40
CA VAL A 157 8.18 7.30 -1.91
C VAL A 157 8.42 8.64 -1.26
N ALA A 158 9.03 8.66 -0.08
CA ALA A 158 9.39 9.88 0.62
C ALA A 158 10.82 9.80 1.15
N LYS A 159 11.49 10.96 1.21
CA LYS A 159 12.75 11.11 1.95
C LYS A 159 12.47 11.15 3.46
N CYS A 160 13.35 10.49 4.21
CA CYS A 160 13.44 10.47 5.67
C CYS A 160 14.71 11.21 6.13
N TYR A 161 14.86 11.44 7.43
CA TYR A 161 16.09 12.04 7.96
C TYR A 161 17.34 11.18 7.72
N ASP A 162 17.17 9.88 7.83
CA ASP A 162 18.24 8.88 7.84
C ASP A 162 18.14 7.90 6.67
N GLY A 163 17.29 8.19 5.67
CA GLY A 163 17.11 7.33 4.51
C GLY A 163 15.89 7.69 3.69
N TYR A 164 15.16 6.66 3.27
CA TYR A 164 13.97 6.74 2.44
C TYR A 164 12.94 5.73 2.88
N VAL A 165 11.67 6.06 2.64
CA VAL A 165 10.55 5.16 2.83
C VAL A 165 9.77 5.03 1.54
N LYS A 166 9.26 3.83 1.26
CA LYS A 166 8.07 3.65 0.44
C LYS A 166 6.93 3.24 1.34
N PHE A 167 5.75 3.83 1.16
CA PHE A 167 4.57 3.44 1.90
C PHE A 167 3.35 3.44 0.99
N GLN A 168 2.43 2.50 1.22
CA GLN A 168 1.17 2.44 0.51
C GLN A 168 0.03 2.79 1.45
N VAL A 169 -0.85 3.68 0.99
CA VAL A 169 -2.01 4.15 1.74
C VAL A 169 -3.07 3.06 1.78
N ILE A 170 -3.40 2.60 2.99
CA ILE A 170 -4.45 1.59 3.24
C ILE A 170 -5.80 2.28 3.44
N SER A 171 -5.83 3.35 4.25
CA SER A 171 -7.05 4.10 4.53
C SER A 171 -6.72 5.53 4.95
N VAL A 172 -7.69 6.42 4.78
CA VAL A 172 -7.64 7.81 5.24
C VAL A 172 -8.91 8.09 6.04
N ASP A 173 -8.76 8.69 7.22
CA ASP A 173 -9.87 9.10 8.09
C ASP A 173 -9.82 10.63 8.34
N PRO A 174 -10.66 11.40 7.62
CA PRO A 174 -10.77 12.84 7.82
C PRO A 174 -11.30 13.27 9.19
N ALA A 175 -12.04 12.42 9.90
CA ALA A 175 -12.58 12.77 11.21
C ALA A 175 -11.53 12.61 12.33
N ASP A 176 -10.62 11.66 12.15
CA ASP A 176 -9.50 11.38 13.06
C ASP A 176 -8.19 12.09 12.65
N GLU A 177 -8.21 12.79 11.51
CA GLU A 177 -7.03 13.43 10.90
C GLU A 177 -5.84 12.45 10.74
N SER A 178 -6.15 11.23 10.27
CA SER A 178 -5.18 10.15 10.22
C SER A 178 -5.20 9.39 8.89
N ALA A 179 -4.08 8.71 8.59
CA ALA A 179 -4.01 7.74 7.52
C ALA A 179 -3.28 6.49 7.98
N ARG A 180 -3.80 5.32 7.61
CA ARG A 180 -3.12 4.04 7.85
C ARG A 180 -2.33 3.67 6.61
N VAL A 181 -1.07 3.26 6.81
CA VAL A 181 -0.16 2.88 5.73
C VAL A 181 0.54 1.58 6.06
N ARG A 182 0.96 0.84 5.03
CA ARG A 182 2.02 -0.16 5.13
C ARG A 182 3.30 0.41 4.53
N TYR A 183 4.47 0.11 5.08
CA TYR A 183 5.71 0.77 4.66
C TYR A 183 6.93 -0.14 4.64
N SER A 184 7.97 0.30 3.93
CA SER A 184 9.31 -0.27 3.93
C SER A 184 10.32 0.87 3.93
N TYR A 185 11.20 0.87 4.92
CA TYR A 185 12.28 1.82 5.06
C TYR A 185 13.57 1.24 4.46
N SER A 186 14.40 2.11 3.91
CA SER A 186 15.76 1.82 3.47
C SER A 186 16.68 2.99 3.80
N ALA A 187 17.87 2.69 4.30
CA ALA A 187 18.93 3.69 4.47
C ALA A 187 19.54 4.11 3.11
N ASP A 188 19.30 3.33 2.07
CA ASP A 188 19.85 3.51 0.72
C ASP A 188 18.74 3.91 -0.28
N THR A 189 19.13 4.16 -1.54
CA THR A 189 18.20 4.50 -2.61
C THR A 189 17.47 3.29 -3.23
N SER A 190 17.72 2.08 -2.73
CA SER A 190 17.09 0.83 -3.17
C SER A 190 16.23 0.20 -2.07
N PHE A 191 15.11 -0.40 -2.45
CA PHE A 191 14.20 -1.11 -1.56
C PHE A 191 14.30 -2.62 -1.77
N ASP A 192 15.13 -3.27 -0.96
CA ASP A 192 15.35 -4.72 -0.98
C ASP A 192 14.34 -5.43 -0.07
N ASP A 193 13.11 -5.59 -0.57
CA ASP A 193 12.03 -6.33 0.12
C ASP A 193 12.33 -7.82 0.36
N ALA A 194 13.47 -8.32 -0.13
CA ALA A 194 13.92 -9.71 -0.02
C ALA A 194 14.82 -9.97 1.20
N ALA A 195 15.15 -8.95 1.99
CA ALA A 195 15.99 -9.08 3.18
C ALA A 195 15.17 -8.79 4.45
N SER A 196 14.55 -9.83 5.00
CA SER A 196 14.14 -9.89 6.41
C SER A 196 14.76 -11.11 7.05
#